data_AF-A0A6A8Q6W0-F1
#
_entry.id   AF-A0A6A8Q6W0-F1
#
_cell.length_a   1.000
_cell.length_b   1.000
_cell.length_c   1.000
_cell.angle_alpha   90.00
_cell.angle_beta   90.00
_cell.angle_gamma   90.00
#
_symmetry.space_group_name_H-M   'P 1'
#
loop_
_entity.id
_entity.type
_entity.pdbx_description
1 polymer ?
#
loop_
_entity_poly.entity_id
_entity_poly.type
_entity_poly.pdbx_seq_one_letter_code
_entity_poly.pdbx_strand_id
1 'polypeptide(L)'
;MSFFKRLFWGSGKNQEPAPKTDIPKIITQIETKEQARDIPLGRKIHDFDYGMLSVRLDRDITKSYRITVWQGKERLYSFTVQTNQGNYKQLQQAYNIIINFLNGDQNLSHLPDNDLVKGFYYGH
;
A
#
# COMPACT_ATOMS: atom_id res chain seq x y z
N MET A 1 -3.84 -3.57 36.41
CA MET A 1 -4.95 -3.14 35.53
C MET A 1 -4.51 -3.37 34.10
N SER A 2 -5.13 -4.34 33.43
CA SER A 2 -4.79 -4.76 32.06
C SER A 2 -5.88 -4.24 31.12
N PHE A 3 -5.55 -3.28 30.26
CA PHE A 3 -6.46 -2.55 29.37
C PHE A 3 -6.34 -2.97 27.90
N PHE A 4 -5.82 -4.16 27.60
CA PHE A 4 -5.61 -4.67 26.24
C PHE A 4 -6.48 -5.88 25.88
N LYS A 5 -7.79 -5.79 26.09
CA LYS A 5 -8.72 -6.77 25.53
C LYS A 5 -10.01 -6.09 25.07
N ARG A 6 -10.10 -5.83 23.77
CA ARG A 6 -11.28 -5.87 22.88
C ARG A 6 -11.12 -4.81 21.80
N LEU A 7 -11.57 -5.14 20.58
CA LEU A 7 -11.46 -4.44 19.28
C LEU A 7 -10.29 -5.06 18.47
N PHE A 8 -10.44 -5.99 17.53
CA PHE A 8 -11.59 -6.61 16.88
C PHE A 8 -11.12 -7.98 16.34
N TRP A 9 -11.67 -9.08 16.85
CA TRP A 9 -11.71 -10.36 16.14
C TRP A 9 -12.86 -11.16 16.74
N GLY A 10 -14.03 -11.04 16.13
CA GLY A 10 -15.26 -11.68 16.57
C GLY A 10 -16.34 -11.53 15.51
N SER A 11 -16.47 -12.57 14.68
CA SER A 11 -17.63 -12.99 13.91
C SER A 11 -18.77 -11.97 13.69
N GLY A 12 -18.85 -11.46 12.46
CA GLY A 12 -20.03 -10.77 11.96
C GLY A 12 -19.86 -10.51 10.46
N LYS A 13 -20.49 -11.34 9.64
CA LYS A 13 -20.63 -11.14 8.19
C LYS A 13 -21.33 -9.80 7.92
N ASN A 14 -20.55 -8.77 7.66
CA ASN A 14 -20.84 -7.60 6.84
C ASN A 14 -19.51 -6.91 6.58
N GLN A 15 -18.60 -7.63 5.91
CA GLN A 15 -17.50 -6.95 5.23
C GLN A 15 -18.18 -6.13 4.14
N GLU A 16 -18.16 -4.80 4.26
CA GLU A 16 -18.34 -3.97 3.07
C GLU A 16 -17.43 -4.55 1.99
N PRO A 17 -17.93 -4.73 0.75
CA PRO A 17 -17.11 -5.28 -0.31
C PRO A 17 -15.84 -4.44 -0.40
N ALA A 18 -14.70 -5.12 -0.54
CA ALA A 18 -13.42 -4.47 -0.76
C ALA A 18 -13.61 -3.34 -1.80
N PRO A 19 -13.16 -2.11 -1.50
CA PRO A 19 -13.36 -0.98 -2.37
C PRO A 19 -12.75 -1.30 -3.75
N LYS A 20 -13.55 -1.17 -4.81
CA LYS A 20 -13.06 -1.36 -6.17
C LYS A 20 -12.02 -0.29 -6.48
N THR A 21 -10.76 -0.68 -6.42
CA THR A 21 -9.63 0.21 -6.73
C THR A 21 -9.24 0.04 -8.19
N ASP A 22 -9.40 1.10 -8.95
CA ASP A 22 -8.99 1.16 -10.35
C ASP A 22 -7.48 1.41 -10.43
N ILE A 23 -6.72 0.31 -10.31
CA ILE A 23 -5.26 0.33 -10.36
C ILE A 23 -4.76 0.94 -11.68
N PRO A 24 -5.29 0.60 -12.87
CA PRO A 24 -4.91 1.28 -14.11
C PRO A 24 -5.02 2.81 -14.02
N LYS A 25 -6.13 3.33 -13.50
CA LYS A 25 -6.32 4.78 -13.33
C LYS A 25 -5.31 5.40 -12.36
N ILE A 26 -4.99 4.72 -11.26
CA ILE A 26 -3.98 5.16 -10.30
C ILE A 26 -2.60 5.27 -10.98
N ILE A 27 -2.24 4.26 -11.79
CA ILE A 27 -0.97 4.25 -12.52
C ILE A 27 -0.89 5.41 -13.52
N THR A 28 -1.96 5.67 -14.29
CA THR A 28 -2.00 6.84 -15.19
C THR A 28 -1.82 8.15 -14.43
N GLN A 29 -2.41 8.28 -13.23
CA GLN A 29 -2.26 9.47 -12.40
C GLN A 29 -0.84 9.63 -11.85
N ILE A 30 -0.18 8.53 -11.48
CA ILE A 30 1.23 8.54 -11.05
C ILE A 30 2.11 8.96 -12.21
N GLU A 31 1.95 8.33 -13.38
CA GLU A 31 2.69 8.66 -14.59
C GLU A 31 2.58 10.15 -14.95
N THR A 32 1.35 10.67 -14.96
CA THR A 32 1.10 12.09 -15.26
C THR A 32 1.82 13.01 -14.27
N LYS A 33 1.81 12.68 -12.97
CA LYS A 33 2.47 13.48 -11.94
C LYS A 33 3.99 13.47 -12.09
N GLU A 34 4.57 12.32 -12.38
CA GLU A 34 6.01 12.15 -12.54
C GLU A 34 6.54 12.77 -13.84
N GLN A 35 5.72 12.84 -14.90
CA GLN A 35 6.05 13.54 -16.14
C GLN A 35 5.93 15.07 -16.01
N ALA A 36 4.95 15.55 -15.24
CA ALA A 36 4.71 16.98 -15.08
C ALA A 36 5.69 17.68 -14.14
N ARG A 37 6.29 16.95 -13.18
CA ARG A 37 7.16 17.50 -12.14
C ARG A 37 8.25 16.51 -11.76
N ASP A 38 9.46 17.02 -11.56
CA ASP A 38 10.49 16.25 -10.87
C ASP A 38 10.14 16.15 -9.38
N ILE A 39 9.88 14.93 -8.90
CA ILE A 39 9.50 14.66 -7.51
C ILE A 39 10.74 14.16 -6.77
N PRO A 40 11.26 14.91 -5.78
CA PRO A 40 12.46 14.50 -5.06
C PRO A 40 12.31 13.17 -4.33
N LEU A 41 13.44 12.51 -4.08
CA LEU A 41 13.50 11.34 -3.20
C LEU A 41 12.92 11.67 -1.80
N GLY A 42 12.28 10.70 -1.17
CA GLY A 42 11.60 10.83 0.11
C GLY A 42 10.24 11.55 0.06
N ARG A 43 9.78 11.99 -1.11
CA ARG A 43 8.51 12.71 -1.25
C ARG A 43 7.36 11.83 -1.71
N LYS A 44 6.16 12.21 -1.26
CA LYS A 44 4.89 11.63 -1.70
C LYS A 44 4.67 11.91 -3.19
N ILE A 45 4.29 10.88 -3.93
CA ILE A 45 3.89 10.98 -5.34
C ILE A 45 2.36 10.95 -5.44
N HIS A 46 1.76 9.95 -4.80
CA HIS A 46 0.32 9.70 -4.90
C HIS A 46 -0.22 9.09 -3.61
N ASP A 47 -1.51 9.30 -3.36
CA ASP A 47 -2.26 8.73 -2.26
C ASP A 47 -3.72 8.58 -2.65
N PHE A 48 -4.36 7.53 -2.15
CA PHE A 48 -5.77 7.26 -2.33
C PHE A 48 -6.34 6.53 -1.12
N ASP A 49 -7.64 6.66 -0.95
CA ASP A 49 -8.37 5.97 0.10
C ASP A 49 -8.81 4.57 -0.37
N TYR A 50 -8.62 3.60 0.51
CA TYR A 50 -8.96 2.20 0.35
C TYR A 50 -9.85 1.76 1.52
N GLY A 51 -11.10 2.23 1.51
CA GLY A 51 -12.05 1.98 2.59
C GLY A 51 -11.62 2.76 3.83
N MET A 52 -11.33 2.07 4.93
CA MET A 52 -10.78 2.70 6.14
C MET A 52 -9.25 2.90 6.10
N LEU A 53 -8.60 2.43 5.04
CA LEU A 53 -7.16 2.52 4.88
C LEU A 53 -6.79 3.68 3.96
N SER A 54 -5.64 4.29 4.18
CA SER A 54 -5.02 5.21 3.23
C SER A 54 -3.77 4.56 2.65
N VAL A 55 -3.70 4.48 1.33
CA VAL A 55 -2.56 3.89 0.61
C VAL A 55 -1.78 5.01 -0.05
N ARG A 56 -0.51 5.13 0.34
CA ARG A 56 0.37 6.21 -0.11
C ARG A 56 1.58 5.64 -0.84
N LEU A 57 1.85 6.20 -2.02
CA LEU A 57 3.08 6.01 -2.78
C LEU A 57 4.04 7.16 -2.54
N ASP A 58 5.27 6.82 -2.18
CA ASP A 58 6.39 7.75 -2.14
C ASP A 58 7.64 7.15 -2.80
N ARG A 59 8.58 8.03 -3.14
CA ARG A 59 9.88 7.64 -3.67
C ARG A 59 10.82 7.43 -2.50
N ASP A 60 11.40 6.24 -2.36
CA ASP A 60 12.38 5.99 -1.31
C ASP A 60 13.75 6.60 -1.67
N ILE A 61 14.61 6.79 -0.66
CA ILE A 61 15.97 7.33 -0.85
C ILE A 61 16.84 6.44 -1.73
N THR A 62 16.51 5.16 -1.82
CA THR A 62 17.16 4.15 -2.67
C THR A 62 16.69 4.20 -4.12
N LYS A 63 15.85 5.18 -4.49
CA LYS A 63 15.18 5.35 -5.80
C LYS A 63 14.08 4.34 -6.12
N SER A 64 13.91 3.30 -5.29
CA SER A 64 12.75 2.40 -5.32
C SER A 64 11.46 3.15 -4.96
N TYR A 65 10.32 2.58 -5.33
CA TYR A 65 9.05 3.05 -4.79
C TYR A 65 8.78 2.42 -3.43
N ARG A 66 8.08 3.15 -2.57
CA ARG A 66 7.54 2.66 -1.31
C ARG A 66 6.05 2.92 -1.26
N ILE A 67 5.28 1.89 -0.93
CA ILE A 67 3.85 1.96 -0.72
C ILE A 67 3.59 1.76 0.78
N THR A 68 3.04 2.76 1.45
CA THR A 68 2.66 2.68 2.87
C THR A 68 1.15 2.61 3.02
N VAL A 69 0.70 1.82 3.98
CA VAL A 69 -0.71 1.66 4.30
C VAL A 69 -0.95 2.14 5.71
N TRP A 70 -1.90 3.05 5.85
CA TRP A 70 -2.26 3.70 7.10
C TRP A 70 -3.70 3.42 7.47
N GLN A 71 -4.01 3.39 8.77
CA GLN A 71 -5.36 3.45 9.30
C GLN A 71 -5.45 4.66 10.24
N GLY A 72 -6.10 5.73 9.78
CA GLY A 72 -6.03 7.02 10.47
C GLY A 72 -4.60 7.54 10.57
N LYS A 73 -4.03 7.58 11.78
CA LYS A 73 -2.66 8.05 12.05
C LYS A 73 -1.65 6.91 12.22
N GLU A 74 -2.10 5.66 12.19
CA GLU A 74 -1.24 4.50 12.44
C GLU A 74 -0.75 3.91 11.12
N ARG A 75 0.56 3.70 11.01
CA ARG A 75 1.14 2.99 9.86
C ARG A 75 1.06 1.49 10.13
N LEU A 76 0.31 0.77 9.32
CA LEU A 76 0.14 -0.67 9.46
C LEU A 76 1.22 -1.44 8.67
N TYR A 77 1.39 -1.05 7.40
CA TYR A 77 2.26 -1.76 6.47
C TYR A 77 3.15 -0.79 5.69
N SER A 78 4.32 -1.27 5.27
CA SER A 78 5.13 -0.65 4.22
C SER A 78 5.58 -1.71 3.24
N PHE A 79 5.51 -1.41 1.96
CA PHE A 79 5.96 -2.28 0.89
C PHE A 79 7.04 -1.56 0.11
N THR A 80 8.22 -2.14 0.03
CA THR A 80 9.26 -1.69 -0.89
C THR A 80 9.02 -2.37 -2.23
N VAL A 81 8.94 -1.57 -3.30
CA VAL A 81 8.76 -2.06 -4.67
C VAL A 81 10.08 -1.90 -5.42
N GLN A 82 10.66 -3.02 -5.82
CA GLN A 82 11.94 -3.10 -6.52
C GLN A 82 11.76 -2.75 -8.00
N THR A 83 11.48 -1.48 -8.28
CA THR A 83 11.36 -0.96 -9.64
C THR A 83 11.79 0.50 -9.73
N ASN A 84 12.24 0.89 -10.92
CA ASN A 84 12.71 2.25 -11.21
C ASN A 84 11.56 3.17 -11.61
N GLN A 85 11.79 4.48 -11.50
CA GLN A 85 10.91 5.48 -12.07
C GLN A 85 10.62 5.20 -13.55
N GLY A 86 9.36 5.39 -13.97
CA GLY A 86 8.94 5.17 -15.35
C GLY A 86 8.60 3.71 -15.69
N ASN A 87 8.91 2.74 -14.82
CA ASN A 87 8.49 1.34 -15.03
C ASN A 87 7.10 1.08 -14.45
N TYR A 88 6.09 1.71 -15.06
CA TYR A 88 4.70 1.69 -14.60
C TYR A 88 4.07 0.29 -14.67
N LYS A 89 4.55 -0.58 -15.55
CA LYS A 89 4.08 -1.97 -15.65
C LYS A 89 4.43 -2.77 -14.39
N GLN A 90 5.66 -2.67 -13.91
CA GLN A 90 6.07 -3.32 -12.66
C GLN A 90 5.38 -2.68 -11.45
N LEU A 91 5.20 -1.35 -11.46
CA LEU A 91 4.46 -0.68 -10.40
C LEU A 91 3.00 -1.14 -10.33
N GLN A 92 2.34 -1.34 -11.48
CA GLN A 92 0.99 -1.90 -11.57
C GLN A 92 0.94 -3.33 -11.00
N GLN A 93 1.90 -4.18 -11.34
CA GLN A 93 2.02 -5.53 -10.79
C GLN A 93 2.16 -5.50 -9.27
N ALA A 94 2.99 -4.59 -8.74
CA ALA A 94 3.16 -4.40 -7.31
C ALA A 94 1.87 -3.97 -6.62
N TYR A 95 1.12 -3.03 -7.20
CA TYR A 95 -0.19 -2.65 -6.70
C TYR A 95 -1.16 -3.82 -6.68
N ASN A 96 -1.23 -4.64 -7.74
CA ASN A 96 -2.09 -5.82 -7.76
C ASN A 96 -1.74 -6.79 -6.61
N ILE A 97 -0.46 -7.05 -6.36
CA ILE A 97 -0.01 -7.91 -5.25
C ILE A 97 -0.45 -7.33 -3.90
N ILE A 98 -0.21 -6.05 -3.67
CA ILE A 98 -0.54 -5.38 -2.42
C ILE A 98 -2.05 -5.32 -2.19
N ILE A 99 -2.83 -4.95 -3.20
CA ILE A 99 -4.29 -4.90 -3.11
C ILE A 99 -4.87 -6.30 -2.88
N ASN A 100 -4.34 -7.35 -3.52
CA ASN A 100 -4.74 -8.73 -3.26
C ASN A 100 -4.45 -9.14 -1.81
N PHE A 101 -3.30 -8.74 -1.25
CA PHE A 101 -2.99 -8.96 0.17
C PHE A 101 -3.97 -8.22 1.08
N LEU A 102 -4.27 -6.95 0.80
CA LEU A 102 -5.23 -6.15 1.57
C LEU A 102 -6.67 -6.70 1.51
N ASN A 103 -7.02 -7.38 0.42
CA ASN A 103 -8.32 -8.04 0.23
C ASN A 103 -8.42 -9.42 0.86
N GLY A 104 -7.28 -10.07 1.09
CA GLY A 104 -7.24 -11.35 1.79
C GLY A 104 -7.34 -11.18 3.30
N ASP A 105 -6.94 -12.22 4.03
CA ASP A 105 -7.01 -12.27 5.49
C ASP A 105 -5.94 -11.40 6.19
N GLN A 106 -5.11 -10.67 5.43
CA GLN A 106 -4.03 -9.81 5.91
C GLN A 106 -3.09 -10.50 6.91
N ASN A 107 -2.93 -11.82 6.78
CA ASN A 107 -2.08 -12.61 7.66
C ASN A 107 -0.61 -12.20 7.51
N LEU A 108 0.08 -11.91 8.62
CA LEU A 108 1.49 -11.54 8.64
C LEU A 108 2.39 -12.63 8.03
N SER A 109 2.02 -13.90 8.17
CA SER A 109 2.74 -15.01 7.53
C SER A 109 2.60 -15.01 6.00
N HIS A 110 1.65 -14.24 5.45
CA HIS A 110 1.40 -14.08 4.01
C HIS A 110 1.77 -12.69 3.51
N LEU A 111 2.55 -11.93 4.29
CA LEU A 111 3.06 -10.65 3.83
C LEU A 111 3.86 -10.86 2.53
N PRO A 112 3.62 -10.07 1.48
CA PRO A 112 4.38 -10.18 0.23
C PRO A 112 5.89 -10.12 0.48
N ASP A 113 6.61 -11.17 0.10
CA ASP A 113 8.08 -11.21 0.10
C ASP A 113 8.54 -11.94 -1.17
N ASN A 114 8.70 -11.17 -2.24
CA ASN A 114 9.18 -11.64 -3.54
C ASN A 114 10.12 -10.61 -4.18
N ASP A 115 10.69 -10.96 -5.34
CA ASP A 115 11.67 -10.11 -6.03
C ASP A 115 11.17 -8.71 -6.38
N LEU A 116 9.85 -8.53 -6.52
CA LEU A 116 9.24 -7.26 -6.86
C LEU A 116 8.76 -6.48 -5.64
N VAL A 117 8.11 -7.15 -4.68
CA VAL A 117 7.48 -6.53 -3.52
C VAL A 117 7.98 -7.18 -2.24
N LYS A 118 8.53 -6.36 -1.35
CA LYS A 118 8.88 -6.76 0.01
C LYS A 118 8.07 -5.96 1.03
N GLY A 119 7.21 -6.65 1.77
CA GLY A 119 6.37 -6.09 2.80
C GLY A 119 7.07 -6.02 4.16
N PHE A 120 6.62 -5.07 4.97
CA PHE A 120 6.97 -4.91 6.37
C PHE A 120 5.70 -4.55 7.15
N TYR A 121 5.52 -5.19 8.31
CA TYR A 121 4.45 -4.88 9.25
C TYR A 121 4.98 -4.03 10.40
N TYR A 122 4.19 -3.03 10.80
CA TYR A 122 4.54 -2.08 11.88
C TYR A 122 3.57 -2.13 13.05
N GLY A 123 2.61 -3.06 13.06
CA GLY A 123 1.52 -3.00 14.02
C GLY A 123 1.98 -3.00 15.47
N HIS A 124 1.24 -2.21 16.25
CA HIS A 124 1.26 -2.15 17.69
C HIS A 124 0.01 -2.82 18.24
#